data_AF-A0A7K1F7B6-F1
#
_entry.id   AF-A0A7K1F7B6-F1
#
_cell.length_a   1.000
_cell.length_b   1.000
_cell.length_c   1.000
_cell.angle_alpha   90.00
_cell.angle_beta   90.00
_cell.angle_gamma   90.00
#
_symmetry.space_group_name_H-M   'P 1'
#
loop_
_entity.id
_entity.type
_entity.pdbx_description
1 polymer ?
#
loop_
_entity_poly.entity_id
_entity_poly.type
_entity_poly.pdbx_seq_one_letter_code
_entity_poly.pdbx_strand_id
1 'polypeptide(L)'
;MVITLSNVELPGGRVVVLAEIPLACCALEAYAFRATCRESLSSPSEVLLLVSGTLTTALRSQIQTAVAQFQAYLPELPHRIVAVGACATSGGPYWDSPTVIP
;
A
#
# COMPACT_ATOMS: atom_id res chain seq x y z
N MET A 1 5.05 -0.72 12.59
CA MET A 1 4.53 -1.15 11.28
C MET A 1 5.72 -1.30 10.36
N VAL A 2 5.98 -2.49 9.82
CA VAL A 2 7.12 -2.73 8.93
C VAL A 2 6.60 -2.61 7.49
N ILE A 3 7.15 -1.67 6.73
CA ILE A 3 6.88 -1.54 5.30
C ILE A 3 7.94 -2.36 4.58
N THR A 4 7.54 -3.44 3.89
CA THR A 4 8.46 -4.19 3.03
C THR A 4 8.55 -3.49 1.69
N LEU A 5 9.74 -3.04 1.31
CA LEU A 5 10.05 -2.43 0.02
C LEU A 5 10.74 -3.45 -0.89
N SER A 6 10.29 -3.59 -2.12
CA SER A 6 10.98 -4.40 -3.14
C SER A 6 10.78 -3.83 -4.53
N ASN A 7 11.85 -3.85 -5.34
CA ASN A 7 11.76 -3.58 -6.76
C ASN A 7 11.16 -4.78 -7.48
N VAL A 8 10.02 -4.56 -8.14
CA VAL A 8 9.29 -5.63 -8.82
C VAL A 8 8.85 -5.19 -10.21
N GLU A 9 8.87 -6.14 -11.14
CA GLU A 9 8.21 -6.05 -12.43
C GLU A 9 6.76 -6.52 -12.29
N LEU A 10 5.83 -5.61 -12.56
CA LEU A 10 4.40 -5.87 -12.55
C LEU A 10 3.99 -6.70 -13.79
N PRO A 11 2.85 -7.42 -13.72
CA PRO A 11 2.22 -7.96 -14.92
C PRO A 11 2.03 -6.84 -15.97
N GLY A 12 2.66 -7.02 -17.14
CA GLY A 12 2.73 -6.00 -18.19
C GLY A 12 4.07 -5.27 -18.32
N GLY A 13 5.11 -5.68 -17.56
CA GLY A 13 6.51 -5.31 -17.82
C GLY A 13 6.98 -4.00 -17.20
N ARG A 14 6.14 -3.32 -16.41
CA ARG A 14 6.52 -2.07 -15.72
C ARG A 14 7.25 -2.39 -14.42
N VAL A 15 8.40 -1.76 -14.20
CA VAL A 15 9.18 -1.90 -12.96
C VAL A 15 8.86 -0.77 -11.99
N VAL A 16 8.55 -1.14 -10.75
CA VAL A 16 8.15 -0.23 -9.67
C VAL A 16 8.81 -0.64 -8.36
N VAL A 17 8.94 0.31 -7.44
CA VAL A 17 9.11 -0.04 -6.01
C VAL A 17 7.71 -0.33 -5.48
N LEU A 18 7.52 -1.51 -4.90
CA LEU A 18 6.26 -1.88 -4.25
C LEU A 18 6.43 -1.90 -2.74
N ALA A 19 5.58 -1.14 -2.06
CA ALA A 19 5.43 -1.03 -0.61
C ALA A 19 4.01 -1.42 -0.20
N GLU A 20 3.83 -1.88 1.03
CA GLU A 20 2.50 -2.22 1.55
C GLU A 20 2.32 -1.87 3.03
N ILE A 21 1.11 -1.41 3.37
CA ILE A 21 0.57 -1.30 4.73
C ILE A 21 -0.59 -2.31 4.86
N PRO A 22 -0.33 -3.53 5.36
CA PRO A 22 -1.33 -4.58 5.50
C PRO A 22 -2.12 -4.39 6.80
N LEU A 23 -3.42 -4.06 6.69
CA LEU A 23 -4.27 -3.72 7.84
C LEU A 23 -5.34 -4.76 8.15
N ALA A 24 -5.89 -5.42 7.13
CA ALA A 24 -6.97 -6.40 7.30
C ALA A 24 -6.98 -7.46 6.18
N CYS A 25 -8.13 -8.07 5.91
CA CYS A 25 -8.28 -9.19 4.99
C CYS A 25 -7.73 -8.92 3.58
N CYS A 26 -7.91 -7.70 3.04
CA CYS A 26 -7.42 -7.32 1.71
C CYS A 26 -5.90 -7.44 1.52
N ALA A 27 -5.13 -7.58 2.60
CA ALA A 27 -3.70 -7.86 2.52
C ALA A 27 -3.42 -9.24 1.90
N LEU A 28 -4.31 -10.22 2.07
CA LEU A 28 -4.15 -11.54 1.45
C LEU A 28 -4.20 -11.44 -0.08
N GLU A 29 -5.12 -10.65 -0.63
CA GLU A 29 -5.22 -10.40 -2.06
C GLU A 29 -4.03 -9.58 -2.57
N ALA A 30 -3.52 -8.62 -1.78
CA ALA A 30 -2.31 -7.87 -2.12
C ALA A 30 -1.05 -8.75 -2.12
N TYR A 31 -0.94 -9.71 -1.18
CA TYR A 31 0.12 -10.72 -1.19
C TYR A 31 -0.01 -11.67 -2.38
N ALA A 32 -1.22 -12.11 -2.72
CA ALA A 32 -1.46 -12.92 -3.90
C ALA A 32 -1.06 -12.17 -5.17
N PHE A 33 -1.39 -10.87 -5.29
CA PHE A 33 -0.92 -10.02 -6.37
C PHE A 33 0.60 -9.93 -6.41
N ARG A 34 1.26 -9.67 -5.28
CA ARG A 34 2.71 -9.59 -5.19
C ARG A 34 3.40 -10.88 -5.63
N ALA A 35 2.81 -12.03 -5.35
CA ALA A 35 3.33 -13.34 -5.81
C ALA A 35 3.27 -13.51 -7.34
N THR A 36 2.50 -12.69 -8.05
CA THR A 36 2.50 -12.65 -9.53
C THR A 36 3.58 -11.73 -10.11
N CYS A 37 4.16 -10.86 -9.29
CA CYS A 37 5.24 -9.97 -9.71
C CYS A 37 6.59 -10.70 -9.71
N ARG A 38 7.53 -10.22 -10.51
CA ARG A 38 8.92 -10.72 -10.54
C ARG A 38 9.83 -9.73 -9.86
N GLU A 39 10.82 -10.19 -9.11
CA GLU A 39 11.88 -9.29 -8.63
C GLU A 39 12.65 -8.72 -9.82
N SER A 40 13.01 -7.44 -9.75
CA SER A 40 13.74 -6.76 -10.80
C SER A 40 14.89 -5.92 -10.25
N LEU A 41 16.03 -5.99 -10.93
CA LEU A 41 17.20 -5.13 -10.67
C LEU A 41 17.20 -3.87 -11.55
N SER A 42 16.22 -3.74 -12.45
CA SER A 42 16.08 -2.56 -13.30
C SER A 42 15.64 -1.35 -12.49
N SER A 43 15.93 -0.16 -13.00
CA SER A 43 15.50 1.10 -12.39
C SER A 43 13.98 1.19 -12.34
N PRO A 44 13.36 1.44 -11.18
CA PRO A 44 11.93 1.61 -11.06
C PRO A 44 11.47 2.93 -11.71
N SER A 45 10.25 2.93 -12.24
CA SER A 45 9.62 4.10 -12.85
C SER A 45 8.74 4.90 -11.89
N GLU A 46 8.31 4.29 -10.79
CA GLU A 46 7.45 4.88 -9.76
C GLU A 46 7.56 4.08 -8.45
N VAL A 47 7.06 4.68 -7.36
CA VAL A 47 6.93 4.05 -6.03
C VAL A 47 5.45 3.89 -5.71
N LEU A 48 5.01 2.66 -5.45
CA LEU A 48 3.63 2.30 -5.15
C LEU A 48 3.48 1.90 -3.68
N LEU A 49 2.52 2.49 -2.98
CA LEU A 49 2.09 2.06 -1.65
C LEU A 49 0.70 1.44 -1.71
N LEU A 50 0.59 0.15 -1.42
CA LEU A 50 -0.68 -0.51 -1.22
C LEU A 50 -1.15 -0.30 0.22
N VAL A 51 -2.36 0.23 0.42
CA VAL A 51 -3.01 0.29 1.73
C VAL A 51 -4.16 -0.70 1.72
N SER A 52 -3.96 -1.85 2.36
CA SER A 52 -4.83 -3.02 2.21
C SER A 52 -5.65 -3.30 3.48
N GLY A 53 -6.92 -2.91 3.44
CA GLY A 53 -7.89 -3.17 4.52
C GLY A 53 -8.34 -1.94 5.30
N THR A 54 -9.06 -2.18 6.40
CA THR A 54 -9.77 -1.15 7.18
C THR A 54 -8.82 -0.21 7.91
N LEU A 55 -9.05 1.11 7.77
CA LEU A 55 -8.35 2.13 8.53
C LEU A 55 -9.09 2.41 9.82
N THR A 56 -8.42 2.21 10.95
CA THR A 56 -9.00 2.49 12.28
C THR A 56 -8.37 3.73 12.91
N THR A 57 -9.14 4.43 13.74
CA THR A 57 -8.66 5.61 14.47
C THR A 57 -7.48 5.29 15.38
N ALA A 58 -7.41 4.07 15.93
CA ALA A 58 -6.31 3.58 16.75
C ALA A 58 -4.97 3.46 16.01
N LEU A 59 -5.00 3.29 14.68
CA LEU A 59 -3.80 3.16 13.83
C LEU A 59 -3.45 4.46 13.08
N ARG A 60 -4.21 5.54 13.31
CA ARG A 60 -4.10 6.78 12.52
C ARG A 60 -2.67 7.33 12.48
N SER A 61 -2.02 7.45 13.63
CA SER A 61 -0.68 8.05 13.70
C SER A 61 0.36 7.17 13.00
N GLN A 62 0.28 5.85 13.17
CA GLN A 62 1.17 4.90 12.51
C GLN A 62 1.01 4.93 10.99
N ILE A 63 -0.22 5.03 10.48
CA ILE A 63 -0.50 5.17 9.05
C ILE A 63 0.06 6.49 8.52
N GLN A 64 -0.17 7.61 9.23
CA GLN A 64 0.37 8.92 8.84
C GLN A 64 1.90 8.93 8.79
N THR A 65 2.56 8.36 9.80
CA THR A 65 4.03 8.24 9.81
C THR A 65 4.55 7.40 8.64
N ALA A 66 3.89 6.27 8.34
CA ALA A 66 4.28 5.42 7.22
C ALA A 66 4.09 6.09 5.86
N VAL A 67 2.99 6.83 5.66
CA VAL A 67 2.77 7.61 4.44
C VAL A 67 3.84 8.69 4.28
N ALA A 68 4.20 9.39 5.37
CA ALA A 68 5.27 10.38 5.33
C ALA A 68 6.65 9.76 4.99
N GLN A 69 6.96 8.60 5.57
CA GLN A 69 8.19 7.86 5.25
C GLN A 69 8.22 7.38 3.80
N PHE A 70 7.08 6.90 3.29
CA PHE A 70 6.92 6.51 1.89
C PHE A 70 7.13 7.69 0.94
N GLN A 71 6.54 8.85 1.23
CA GLN A 71 6.69 10.06 0.40
C GLN A 71 8.13 10.62 0.41
N ALA A 72 8.89 10.37 1.47
CA ALA A 72 10.29 10.77 1.56
C ALA A 72 11.25 9.79 0.88
N TYR A 73 10.79 8.60 0.47
CA TYR A 73 11.61 7.57 -0.15
C TYR A 73 11.69 7.75 -1.67
N LEU A 74 12.90 7.94 -2.22
CA LEU A 74 13.12 8.24 -3.65
C LEU A 74 12.24 9.42 -4.15
N PRO A 75 12.40 10.62 -3.55
CA PRO A 75 11.52 11.77 -3.78
C PRO A 75 11.50 12.26 -5.24
N GLU A 76 12.48 11.86 -6.05
CA GLU A 76 12.56 12.17 -7.48
C GLU A 76 11.61 11.33 -8.35
N LEU A 77 11.10 10.19 -7.84
CA LEU A 77 10.17 9.34 -8.56
C LEU A 77 8.71 9.69 -8.23
N PRO A 78 7.75 9.42 -9.13
CA PRO A 78 6.33 9.56 -8.81
C PRO A 78 5.89 8.59 -7.70
N HIS A 79 5.22 9.10 -6.67
CA HIS A 79 4.59 8.31 -5.62
C HIS A 79 3.10 8.13 -5.88
N ARG A 80 2.61 6.90 -5.78
CA ARG A 80 1.16 6.61 -5.83
C ARG A 80 0.74 5.73 -4.67
N ILE A 81 -0.37 6.10 -4.05
CA ILE A 81 -1.01 5.31 -2.99
C ILE A 81 -2.25 4.66 -3.60
N VAL A 82 -2.39 3.37 -3.39
CA VAL A 82 -3.52 2.57 -3.88
C VAL A 82 -4.29 2.02 -2.67
N ALA A 83 -5.53 2.44 -2.52
CA ALA A 83 -6.46 1.83 -1.57
C ALA A 83 -6.93 0.48 -2.11
N VAL A 84 -6.63 -0.60 -1.38
CA VAL A 84 -7.02 -1.96 -1.76
C VAL A 84 -8.20 -2.39 -0.90
N GLY A 85 -9.37 -2.49 -1.55
CA GLY A 85 -10.63 -2.91 -0.95
C GLY A 85 -11.51 -1.76 -0.47
N ALA A 86 -12.82 -2.02 -0.38
CA ALA A 86 -13.82 -1.01 -0.05
C ALA A 86 -13.59 -0.33 1.32
N CYS A 87 -13.04 -1.07 2.29
CA CYS A 87 -12.70 -0.53 3.61
C CYS A 87 -11.62 0.56 3.55
N ALA A 88 -10.62 0.39 2.69
CA ALA A 88 -9.55 1.37 2.53
C ALA A 88 -10.00 2.62 1.74
N THR A 89 -11.05 2.47 0.93
CA THR A 89 -11.58 3.54 0.06
C THR A 89 -12.66 4.39 0.72
N SER A 90 -13.50 3.80 1.58
CA SER A 90 -14.75 4.42 2.03
C SER A 90 -15.20 3.99 3.44
N GLY A 91 -14.33 3.33 4.21
CA GLY A 91 -14.72 2.59 5.42
C GLY A 91 -15.44 1.26 5.14
N GLY A 92 -15.98 1.09 3.92
CA GLY A 92 -16.54 -0.17 3.42
C GLY A 92 -17.72 -0.62 4.26
N PRO A 93 -17.85 -1.93 4.59
CA PRO A 93 -18.92 -2.43 5.46
C PRO A 93 -18.96 -1.82 6.86
N TYR A 94 -17.92 -1.11 7.28
CA TYR A 94 -17.78 -0.51 8.61
C TYR A 94 -17.83 1.02 8.59
N TRP A 95 -18.32 1.62 7.50
CA TRP A 95 -18.33 3.08 7.30
C TRP A 95 -19.05 3.87 8.41
N ASP A 96 -20.01 3.24 9.09
CA ASP A 96 -20.79 3.81 10.19
C ASP A 96 -20.25 3.47 11.59
N SER A 97 -19.11 2.74 11.65
CA SER A 97 -18.45 2.41 12.90
C SER A 97 -17.70 3.62 13.47
N PRO A 98 -17.82 3.93 14.79
CA PRO A 98 -17.17 5.09 15.41
C PRO A 98 -15.64 5.03 15.42
N THR A 99 -15.06 3.85 15.17
CA THR A 99 -13.62 3.62 15.20
C THR A 99 -12.99 3.49 13.82
N VAL A 100 -13.78 3.58 12.74
CA VAL A 100 -13.31 3.48 11.35
C VAL A 100 -13.18 4.87 10.74
N ILE A 101 -12.18 5.03 9.89
CA ILE A 101 -12.00 6.24 9.08
C ILE A 101 -12.67 5.97 7.72
N PRO A 102 -13.82 6.59 7.43
CA PRO A 102 -14.48 6.46 6.14
C PRO A 102 -13.74 7.22 5.03
#